data_AF-A7T9T5-F1
#
_entry.id   AF-A7T9T5-F1
#
_cell.length_a   1.000
_cell.length_b   1.000
_cell.length_c   1.000
_cell.angle_alpha   90.00
_cell.angle_beta   90.00
_cell.angle_gamma   90.00
#
_symmetry.space_group_name_H-M   'P 1'
#
loop_
_entity.id
_entity.type
_entity.pdbx_description
1 polymer ?
#
loop_
_entity_poly.entity_id
_entity_poly.type
_entity_poly.pdbx_seq_one_letter_code
_entity_poly.pdbx_strand_id
1 'polypeptide(L)'
;VAGVSEVQRTCKKAKHQQGTCSREVVNLMSIDLLRQQPRWKEALVDLREIMTSLVQHGFKAENMRTWKMHWDRQLYKALEHQYQLGLEGLNENLPEIKVELTFRQQRLQFRPPLEEIRAKYFREMRKFISIPNHFRGVGEDNSFYQLMVDHNAPGFSTVYSKAEDLFRRLVAVQEMFKDWVVLGSIDLDALVDKHLHDVADWERNFRALKARGRDAEKLPLSVKVDCITVSTVPVKSTIDDHIQQLFDALMSSLRRSITQEVQTIDTFLTSGMEALSTRPQTVEEIGEANLKHTELTSQKPQIQPLFEKAESKNKLLRN
;
A
#
# COMPACT_ATOMS: atom_id res chain seq x y z
N VAL A 1 -57.78 50.28 -12.73
CA VAL A 1 -58.03 48.87 -12.33
C VAL A 1 -57.07 47.88 -13.01
N ALA A 2 -56.81 48.00 -14.33
CA ALA A 2 -55.89 47.10 -15.05
C ALA A 2 -54.42 47.10 -14.54
N GLY A 3 -53.87 48.25 -14.16
CA GLY A 3 -52.49 48.31 -13.61
C GLY A 3 -52.31 47.63 -12.25
N VAL A 4 -53.36 47.54 -11.43
CA VAL A 4 -53.29 46.88 -10.10
C VAL A 4 -53.22 45.35 -10.25
N SER A 5 -53.95 44.77 -11.21
CA SER A 5 -53.93 43.32 -11.45
C SER A 5 -52.61 42.83 -12.07
N GLU A 6 -51.98 43.65 -12.91
CA GLU A 6 -50.67 43.36 -13.51
C GLU A 6 -49.52 43.44 -12.48
N VAL A 7 -49.54 44.46 -11.61
CA VAL A 7 -48.61 44.55 -10.47
C VAL A 7 -48.79 43.37 -9.52
N GLN A 8 -50.02 42.95 -9.24
CA GLN A 8 -50.26 41.80 -8.37
C GLN A 8 -49.77 40.47 -8.96
N ARG A 9 -49.88 40.29 -10.29
CA ARG A 9 -49.34 39.11 -11.00
C ARG A 9 -47.82 39.09 -11.00
N THR A 10 -47.17 40.22 -11.29
CA THR A 10 -45.70 40.34 -11.27
C THR A 10 -45.12 40.14 -9.87
N CYS A 11 -45.75 40.69 -8.82
CA CYS A 11 -45.37 40.43 -7.43
C CYS A 11 -45.52 38.95 -7.03
N LYS A 12 -46.61 38.27 -7.44
CA LYS A 12 -46.76 36.82 -7.20
C LYS A 12 -45.67 36.01 -7.88
N LYS A 13 -45.33 36.35 -9.14
CA LYS A 13 -44.25 35.69 -9.90
C LYS A 13 -42.88 35.90 -9.24
N ALA A 14 -42.57 37.12 -8.82
CA ALA A 14 -41.33 37.44 -8.11
C ALA A 14 -41.20 36.68 -6.78
N LYS A 15 -42.28 36.61 -5.97
CA LYS A 15 -42.30 35.83 -4.72
C LYS A 15 -42.10 34.34 -4.96
N HIS A 16 -42.71 33.78 -6.02
CA HIS A 16 -42.53 32.38 -6.37
C HIS A 16 -41.06 32.08 -6.73
N GLN A 17 -40.45 32.89 -7.61
CA GLN A 17 -39.04 32.71 -7.99
C GLN A 17 -38.07 32.93 -6.82
N GLN A 18 -38.37 33.88 -5.92
CA GLN A 18 -37.63 34.05 -4.66
C GLN A 18 -37.64 32.76 -3.82
N GLY A 19 -38.79 32.10 -3.69
CA GLY A 19 -38.93 30.85 -2.95
C GLY A 19 -38.15 29.70 -3.61
N THR A 20 -38.18 29.60 -4.94
CA THR A 20 -37.41 28.60 -5.69
C THR A 20 -35.91 28.79 -5.49
N CYS A 21 -35.38 30.00 -5.68
CA CYS A 21 -33.97 30.30 -5.45
C CYS A 21 -33.55 30.00 -4.00
N SER A 22 -34.41 30.31 -3.02
CA SER A 22 -34.14 30.03 -1.62
C SER A 22 -33.98 28.54 -1.35
N ARG A 23 -34.88 27.71 -1.91
CA ARG A 23 -34.82 26.26 -1.73
C ARG A 23 -33.57 25.68 -2.38
N GLU A 24 -33.20 26.18 -3.56
CA GLU A 24 -32.01 25.72 -4.28
C GLU A 24 -30.72 26.02 -3.50
N VAL A 25 -30.59 27.24 -2.97
CA VAL A 25 -29.41 27.65 -2.19
C VAL A 25 -29.31 26.89 -0.86
N VAL A 26 -30.43 26.64 -0.19
CA VAL A 26 -30.45 25.81 1.02
C VAL A 26 -30.06 24.36 0.71
N ASN A 27 -30.53 23.82 -0.41
CA ASN A 27 -30.15 22.48 -0.85
C ASN A 27 -28.64 22.37 -1.10
N LEU A 28 -28.02 23.39 -1.70
CA LEU A 28 -26.57 23.44 -1.94
C LEU A 28 -25.73 23.32 -0.64
N MET A 29 -26.25 23.77 0.51
CA MET A 29 -25.58 23.56 1.81
C MET A 29 -25.44 22.10 2.21
N SER A 30 -26.14 21.17 1.55
CA SER A 30 -26.05 19.72 1.81
C SER A 30 -25.28 18.95 0.72
N ILE A 31 -24.82 19.64 -0.33
CA ILE A 31 -24.17 19.04 -1.50
C ILE A 31 -22.65 19.15 -1.35
N ASP A 32 -22.00 17.99 -1.28
CA ASP A 32 -20.54 17.88 -1.15
C ASP A 32 -19.81 18.57 -2.33
N LEU A 33 -19.00 19.57 -2.00
CA LEU A 33 -18.30 20.42 -2.97
C LEU A 33 -17.21 19.66 -3.75
N LEU A 34 -16.67 18.57 -3.20
CA LEU A 34 -15.61 17.78 -3.81
C LEU A 34 -16.18 16.67 -4.70
N ARG A 35 -17.17 15.93 -4.20
CA ARG A 35 -17.75 14.73 -4.84
C ARG A 35 -18.89 15.04 -5.79
N GLN A 36 -19.65 16.11 -5.55
CA GLN A 36 -20.87 16.43 -6.29
C GLN A 36 -20.78 17.76 -7.05
N GLN A 37 -19.60 18.10 -7.58
CA GLN A 37 -19.39 19.29 -8.43
C GLN A 37 -20.41 19.45 -9.59
N PRO A 38 -20.87 18.39 -10.27
CA PRO A 38 -21.89 18.53 -11.31
C PRO A 38 -23.20 19.13 -10.79
N ARG A 39 -23.64 18.75 -9.58
CA ARG A 39 -24.88 19.27 -8.97
C ARG A 39 -24.76 20.74 -8.62
N TRP A 40 -23.59 21.17 -8.15
CA TRP A 40 -23.30 22.59 -7.95
C TRP A 40 -23.39 23.39 -9.25
N LYS A 41 -22.85 22.86 -10.35
CA LYS A 41 -22.92 23.51 -11.66
C LYS A 41 -24.36 23.62 -12.17
N GLU A 42 -25.12 22.53 -12.08
CA GLU A 42 -26.53 22.47 -12.47
C GLU A 42 -27.36 23.50 -11.71
N ALA A 43 -27.28 23.51 -10.37
CA ALA A 43 -27.98 24.48 -9.54
C ALA A 43 -27.64 25.94 -9.89
N LEU A 44 -26.37 26.24 -10.21
CA LEU A 44 -25.96 27.58 -10.64
C LEU A 44 -26.49 27.94 -12.03
N VAL A 45 -26.59 26.97 -12.95
CA VAL A 45 -27.21 27.17 -14.27
C VAL A 45 -28.69 27.48 -14.09
N ASP A 46 -29.41 26.69 -13.31
CA ASP A 46 -30.84 26.86 -13.03
C ASP A 46 -31.13 28.24 -12.42
N LEU A 47 -30.32 28.66 -11.43
CA LEU A 47 -30.45 29.99 -10.82
C LEU A 47 -30.25 31.12 -11.84
N ARG A 48 -29.29 30.99 -12.76
CA ARG A 48 -29.06 31.99 -13.83
C ARG A 48 -30.18 31.98 -14.86
N GLU A 49 -30.74 30.83 -15.19
CA GLU A 49 -31.88 30.70 -16.10
C GLU A 49 -33.13 31.35 -15.52
N ILE A 50 -33.42 31.16 -14.22
CA ILE A 50 -34.50 31.85 -13.51
C ILE A 50 -34.35 33.37 -13.66
N MET A 51 -33.14 33.89 -13.44
CA MET A 51 -32.87 35.32 -13.54
C MET A 51 -33.00 35.84 -14.98
N THR A 52 -32.53 35.08 -15.95
CA THR A 52 -32.64 35.42 -17.38
C THR A 52 -34.09 35.44 -17.84
N SER A 53 -34.87 34.43 -17.43
CA SER A 53 -36.31 34.33 -17.68
C SER A 53 -37.06 35.54 -17.10
N LEU A 54 -36.73 35.97 -15.88
CA LEU A 54 -37.37 37.16 -15.30
C LEU A 54 -37.12 38.43 -16.13
N VAL A 55 -35.89 38.64 -16.61
CA VAL A 55 -35.60 39.78 -17.51
C VAL A 55 -36.42 39.70 -18.81
N GLN A 56 -36.51 38.51 -19.42
CA GLN A 56 -37.32 38.30 -20.64
C GLN A 56 -38.81 38.59 -20.42
N HIS A 57 -39.32 38.43 -19.21
CA HIS A 57 -40.70 38.73 -18.84
C HIS A 57 -40.93 40.20 -18.42
N GLY A 58 -40.03 41.11 -18.78
CA GLY A 58 -40.22 42.56 -18.62
C GLY A 58 -39.71 43.15 -17.30
N PHE A 59 -38.96 42.39 -16.48
CA PHE A 59 -38.31 42.94 -15.29
C PHE A 59 -37.09 43.78 -15.70
N LYS A 60 -37.00 45.02 -15.19
CA LYS A 60 -35.88 45.93 -15.48
C LYS A 60 -34.55 45.32 -15.02
N ALA A 61 -33.54 45.33 -15.89
CA ALA A 61 -32.21 44.80 -15.61
C ALA A 61 -31.54 45.48 -14.39
N GLU A 62 -31.76 46.78 -14.19
CA GLU A 62 -31.25 47.54 -13.04
C GLU A 62 -31.74 46.96 -11.70
N ASN A 63 -33.02 46.59 -11.62
CA ASN A 63 -33.60 45.99 -10.42
C ASN A 63 -33.04 44.59 -10.15
N MET A 64 -32.64 43.87 -11.21
CA MET A 64 -32.05 42.55 -11.10
C MET A 64 -30.63 42.57 -10.52
N ARG A 65 -29.91 43.70 -10.60
CA ARG A 65 -28.55 43.84 -10.05
C ARG A 65 -28.52 43.64 -8.54
N THR A 66 -29.40 44.31 -7.81
CA THR A 66 -29.49 44.18 -6.34
C THR A 66 -29.93 42.78 -5.92
N TRP A 67 -30.82 42.17 -6.69
CA TRP A 67 -31.30 40.82 -6.44
C TRP A 67 -30.24 39.74 -6.70
N LYS A 68 -29.50 39.85 -7.81
CA LYS A 68 -28.31 39.03 -8.10
C LYS A 68 -27.30 39.12 -6.97
N MET A 69 -26.97 40.35 -6.54
CA MET A 69 -26.05 40.59 -5.42
C MET A 69 -26.54 39.95 -4.10
N HIS A 70 -27.85 40.00 -3.82
CA HIS A 70 -28.42 39.34 -2.64
C HIS A 70 -28.21 37.82 -2.70
N TRP A 71 -28.50 37.18 -3.84
CA TRP A 71 -28.35 35.74 -4.00
C TRP A 71 -26.90 35.29 -4.02
N ASP A 72 -26.00 36.07 -4.60
CA ASP A 72 -24.56 35.86 -4.51
C ASP A 72 -24.07 35.82 -3.06
N ARG A 73 -24.61 36.67 -2.19
CA ARG A 73 -24.30 36.61 -0.75
C ARG A 73 -24.85 35.35 -0.08
N GLN A 74 -25.97 34.80 -0.53
CA GLN A 74 -26.49 33.53 0.01
C GLN A 74 -25.67 32.33 -0.52
N LEU A 75 -25.31 32.36 -1.80
CA LEU A 75 -24.42 31.38 -2.41
C LEU A 75 -23.05 31.37 -1.74
N TYR A 76 -22.51 32.54 -1.39
CA TYR A 76 -21.28 32.65 -0.61
C TYR A 76 -21.35 31.86 0.69
N LYS A 77 -22.43 32.05 1.48
CA LYS A 77 -22.60 31.33 2.75
C LYS A 77 -22.71 29.82 2.55
N ALA A 78 -23.45 29.38 1.53
CA ALA A 78 -23.59 27.96 1.23
C ALA A 78 -22.24 27.36 0.78
N LEU A 79 -21.52 28.08 -0.07
CA LEU A 79 -20.19 27.68 -0.55
C LEU A 79 -19.18 27.66 0.59
N GLU A 80 -19.14 28.68 1.45
CA GLU A 80 -18.21 28.77 2.59
C GLU A 80 -18.43 27.64 3.57
N HIS A 81 -19.69 27.34 3.90
CA HIS A 81 -20.03 26.21 4.76
C HIS A 81 -19.49 24.88 4.21
N GLN A 82 -19.75 24.60 2.94
CA GLN A 82 -19.26 23.38 2.30
C GLN A 82 -17.75 23.38 2.08
N TYR A 83 -17.13 24.54 1.87
CA TYR A 83 -15.69 24.70 1.77
C TYR A 83 -15.00 24.38 3.10
N GLN A 84 -15.50 24.89 4.23
CA GLN A 84 -14.99 24.61 5.57
C GLN A 84 -15.11 23.12 5.92
N LEU A 85 -16.29 22.52 5.72
CA LEU A 85 -16.49 21.08 5.92
C LEU A 85 -15.55 20.25 5.05
N GLY A 86 -15.39 20.64 3.78
CA GLY A 86 -14.51 19.96 2.85
C GLY A 86 -13.03 20.11 3.21
N LEU A 87 -12.59 21.24 3.79
CA LEU A 87 -11.23 21.41 4.32
C LEU A 87 -11.00 20.48 5.52
N GLU A 88 -11.94 20.36 6.44
CA GLU A 88 -11.80 19.50 7.62
C GLU A 88 -11.69 18.01 7.28
N GLY A 89 -12.51 17.56 6.32
CA GLY A 89 -12.60 16.17 5.88
C GLY A 89 -11.87 15.86 4.56
N LEU A 90 -10.94 16.72 4.12
CA LEU A 90 -10.39 16.64 2.77
C LEU A 90 -9.72 15.29 2.49
N ASN A 91 -8.83 14.87 3.39
CA ASN A 91 -7.97 13.70 3.18
C ASN A 91 -8.75 12.38 3.10
N GLU A 92 -9.95 12.34 3.69
CA GLU A 92 -10.84 11.17 3.67
C GLU A 92 -11.71 11.15 2.41
N ASN A 93 -12.01 12.34 1.85
CA ASN A 93 -12.99 12.49 0.79
C ASN A 93 -12.39 12.65 -0.61
N LEU A 94 -11.07 12.87 -0.70
CA LEU A 94 -10.33 12.92 -1.97
C LEU A 94 -10.52 11.64 -2.80
N PRO A 95 -10.44 11.75 -4.15
CA PRO A 95 -10.47 10.59 -5.03
C PRO A 95 -9.43 9.54 -4.63
N GLU A 96 -9.81 8.27 -4.73
CA GLU A 96 -8.95 7.16 -4.35
C GLU A 96 -7.67 7.13 -5.20
N ILE A 97 -6.52 7.10 -4.53
CA ILE A 97 -5.20 6.89 -5.14
C ILE A 97 -4.80 5.43 -4.90
N LYS A 98 -4.74 4.65 -5.98
CA LYS A 98 -4.29 3.26 -5.93
C LYS A 98 -2.78 3.18 -6.02
N VAL A 99 -2.19 2.40 -5.11
CA VAL A 99 -0.75 2.21 -4.95
C VAL A 99 -0.49 0.72 -4.77
N GLU A 100 0.64 0.23 -5.26
CA GLU A 100 1.12 -1.12 -5.00
C GLU A 100 2.42 -1.06 -4.17
N LEU A 101 2.57 -1.99 -3.23
CA LEU A 101 3.82 -2.24 -2.53
C LEU A 101 4.53 -3.43 -3.18
N THR A 102 5.74 -3.21 -3.68
CA THR A 102 6.54 -4.20 -4.42
C THR A 102 7.93 -4.33 -3.81
N PHE A 103 8.53 -5.52 -3.95
CA PHE A 103 9.94 -5.74 -3.63
C PHE A 103 10.73 -5.93 -4.93
N ARG A 104 11.62 -4.99 -5.25
CA ARG A 104 12.49 -5.05 -6.45
C ARG A 104 13.88 -4.57 -6.11
N GLN A 105 14.89 -5.17 -6.73
CA GLN A 105 16.30 -4.81 -6.49
C GLN A 105 16.65 -4.81 -5.00
N GLN A 106 16.14 -5.82 -4.28
CA GLN A 106 16.32 -5.99 -2.83
C GLN A 106 15.77 -4.84 -1.97
N ARG A 107 14.80 -4.06 -2.49
CA ARG A 107 14.19 -2.94 -1.78
C ARG A 107 12.68 -2.96 -1.88
N LEU A 108 12.02 -2.65 -0.76
CA LEU A 108 10.60 -2.32 -0.76
C LEU A 108 10.40 -0.94 -1.37
N GLN A 109 9.47 -0.85 -2.31
CA GLN A 109 9.16 0.40 -2.99
C GLN A 109 7.67 0.47 -3.34
N PHE A 110 7.11 1.67 -3.23
CA PHE A 110 5.79 1.98 -3.74
C PHE A 110 5.79 2.10 -5.27
N ARG A 111 4.69 1.70 -5.88
CA ARG A 111 4.40 1.91 -7.29
C ARG A 111 3.02 2.56 -7.40
N PRO A 112 2.91 3.82 -7.84
CA PRO A 112 4.00 4.73 -8.20
C PRO A 112 4.87 5.15 -7.00
N PRO A 113 6.06 5.77 -7.20
CA PRO A 113 6.93 6.22 -6.12
C PRO A 113 6.26 7.23 -5.18
N LEU A 114 6.77 7.34 -3.95
CA LEU A 114 6.19 8.18 -2.91
C LEU A 114 6.05 9.65 -3.33
N GLU A 115 7.01 10.16 -4.09
CA GLU A 115 7.03 11.53 -4.61
C GLU A 115 5.86 11.77 -5.57
N GLU A 116 5.57 10.79 -6.43
CA GLU A 116 4.46 10.88 -7.38
C GLU A 116 3.11 10.76 -6.66
N ILE A 117 3.02 9.90 -5.63
CA ILE A 117 1.84 9.81 -4.76
C ILE A 117 1.58 11.16 -4.09
N ARG A 118 2.62 11.78 -3.50
CA ARG A 118 2.54 13.12 -2.89
C ARG A 118 2.10 14.16 -3.92
N ALA A 119 2.69 14.16 -5.11
CA ALA A 119 2.33 15.09 -6.17
C ALA A 119 0.86 14.95 -6.61
N LYS A 120 0.37 13.72 -6.78
CA LYS A 120 -1.05 13.44 -7.10
C LYS A 120 -1.98 13.94 -6.00
N TYR A 121 -1.68 13.63 -4.75
CA TYR A 121 -2.45 14.09 -3.58
C TYR A 121 -2.52 15.63 -3.52
N PHE A 122 -1.38 16.30 -3.55
CA PHE A 122 -1.32 17.76 -3.44
C PHE A 122 -1.94 18.47 -4.65
N ARG A 123 -1.93 17.83 -5.83
CA ARG A 123 -2.66 18.33 -7.00
C ARG A 123 -4.17 18.34 -6.76
N GLU A 124 -4.75 17.26 -6.23
CA GLU A 124 -6.18 17.21 -5.93
C GLU A 124 -6.56 18.15 -4.78
N MET A 125 -5.72 18.22 -3.74
CA MET A 125 -5.88 19.19 -2.66
C MET A 125 -5.89 20.64 -3.18
N ARG A 126 -4.94 21.00 -4.06
CA ARG A 126 -4.87 22.34 -4.66
C ARG A 126 -6.11 22.64 -5.52
N LYS A 127 -6.60 21.66 -6.29
CA LYS A 127 -7.84 21.82 -7.05
C LYS A 127 -9.00 22.20 -6.14
N PHE A 128 -9.16 21.50 -5.01
CA PHE A 128 -10.20 21.81 -4.03
C PHE A 128 -10.04 23.21 -3.42
N ILE A 129 -8.84 23.55 -2.93
CA ILE A 129 -8.56 24.86 -2.34
C ILE A 129 -8.86 26.01 -3.33
N SER A 130 -8.65 25.78 -4.62
CA SER A 130 -8.88 26.76 -5.69
C SER A 130 -10.33 26.91 -6.15
N ILE A 131 -11.28 26.13 -5.61
CA ILE A 131 -12.69 26.18 -6.04
C ILE A 131 -13.27 27.60 -5.92
N PRO A 132 -13.11 28.34 -4.80
CA PRO A 132 -13.67 29.68 -4.68
C PRO A 132 -13.13 30.67 -5.73
N ASN A 133 -11.89 30.47 -6.21
CA ASN A 133 -11.29 31.35 -7.23
C ASN A 133 -11.95 31.24 -8.61
N HIS A 134 -12.41 30.03 -8.93
CA HIS A 134 -13.06 29.72 -10.19
C HIS A 134 -14.58 29.74 -10.07
N PHE A 135 -15.11 29.94 -8.86
CA PHE A 135 -16.53 30.04 -8.65
C PHE A 135 -17.09 31.23 -9.42
N ARG A 136 -18.23 31.00 -10.06
CA ARG A 136 -18.99 32.02 -10.77
C ARG A 136 -20.39 31.95 -10.22
N GLY A 137 -20.82 33.01 -9.57
CA GLY A 137 -22.15 33.13 -9.00
C GLY A 137 -23.20 33.50 -10.05
N VAL A 138 -24.20 34.25 -9.60
CA VAL A 138 -25.33 34.71 -10.42
C VAL A 138 -25.19 36.17 -10.85
N GLY A 139 -24.37 36.95 -10.15
CA GLY A 139 -23.99 38.31 -10.49
C GLY A 139 -22.74 38.41 -11.37
N GLU A 140 -22.38 39.65 -11.68
CA GLU A 140 -21.27 39.98 -12.58
C GLU A 140 -19.92 40.01 -11.86
N ASP A 141 -19.92 40.49 -10.61
CA ASP A 141 -18.73 40.53 -9.78
C ASP A 141 -18.55 39.21 -9.03
N ASN A 142 -17.42 38.54 -9.23
CA ASN A 142 -17.07 37.28 -8.58
C ASN A 142 -15.83 37.41 -7.67
N SER A 143 -15.29 38.62 -7.52
CA SER A 143 -14.05 38.86 -6.77
C SER A 143 -14.18 38.50 -5.29
N PHE A 144 -15.35 38.73 -4.69
CA PHE A 144 -15.57 38.44 -3.28
C PHE A 144 -15.53 36.94 -2.93
N TYR A 145 -15.81 36.04 -3.89
CA TYR A 145 -15.63 34.60 -3.68
C TYR A 145 -14.15 34.22 -3.50
N GLN A 146 -13.23 34.94 -4.13
CA GLN A 146 -11.77 34.70 -4.00
C GLN A 146 -11.28 35.00 -2.57
N LEU A 147 -11.83 36.02 -1.93
CA LEU A 147 -11.50 36.39 -0.54
C LEU A 147 -11.79 35.26 0.46
N MET A 148 -12.67 34.30 0.12
CA MET A 148 -12.96 33.13 0.93
C MET A 148 -11.70 32.29 1.22
N VAL A 149 -10.78 32.21 0.26
CA VAL A 149 -9.52 31.45 0.42
C VAL A 149 -8.69 32.08 1.52
N ASP A 150 -8.57 33.41 1.53
CA ASP A 150 -7.79 34.14 2.54
C ASP A 150 -8.47 34.09 3.92
N HIS A 151 -9.79 34.21 3.98
CA HIS A 151 -10.55 34.12 5.24
C HIS A 151 -10.40 32.75 5.92
N ASN A 152 -10.32 31.68 5.12
CA ASN A 152 -10.21 30.31 5.61
C ASN A 152 -8.76 29.79 5.60
N ALA A 153 -7.78 30.64 5.31
CA ALA A 153 -6.36 30.30 5.28
C ALA A 153 -5.82 29.65 6.57
N PRO A 154 -6.28 30.04 7.79
CA PRO A 154 -5.86 29.35 9.02
C PRO A 154 -6.15 27.84 9.01
N GLY A 155 -7.21 27.40 8.32
CA GLY A 155 -7.56 25.99 8.18
C GLY A 155 -6.55 25.19 7.36
N PHE A 156 -5.77 25.83 6.47
CA PHE A 156 -4.79 25.13 5.64
C PHE A 156 -3.69 24.49 6.47
N SER A 157 -3.25 25.11 7.57
CA SER A 157 -2.25 24.51 8.46
C SER A 157 -2.69 23.12 8.95
N THR A 158 -3.97 22.98 9.33
CA THR A 158 -4.54 21.69 9.75
C THR A 158 -4.59 20.69 8.60
N VAL A 159 -5.00 21.12 7.40
CA VAL A 159 -5.03 20.26 6.20
C VAL A 159 -3.65 19.70 5.88
N TYR A 160 -2.64 20.57 5.82
CA TYR A 160 -1.25 20.17 5.55
C TYR A 160 -0.69 19.28 6.66
N SER A 161 -0.99 19.56 7.93
CA SER A 161 -0.59 18.69 9.05
C SER A 161 -1.17 17.28 8.91
N LYS A 162 -2.47 17.17 8.65
CA LYS A 162 -3.11 15.87 8.47
C LYS A 162 -2.60 15.13 7.22
N ALA A 163 -2.21 15.86 6.16
CA ALA A 163 -1.56 15.28 4.99
C ALA A 163 -0.19 14.65 5.33
N GLU A 164 0.63 15.33 6.15
CA GLU A 164 1.89 14.75 6.62
C GLU A 164 1.67 13.51 7.49
N ASP A 165 0.65 13.52 8.36
CA ASP A 165 0.28 12.34 9.16
C ASP A 165 -0.21 11.17 8.29
N LEU A 166 -0.93 11.46 7.20
CA LEU A 166 -1.32 10.47 6.19
C LEU A 166 -0.08 9.85 5.53
N PHE A 167 0.89 10.65 5.08
CA PHE A 167 2.12 10.10 4.49
C PHE A 167 2.98 9.35 5.49
N ARG A 168 3.01 9.78 6.75
CA ARG A 168 3.69 9.04 7.84
C ARG A 168 3.07 7.65 8.02
N ARG A 169 1.73 7.56 8.05
CA ARG A 169 1.02 6.27 8.11
C ARG A 169 1.28 5.43 6.85
N LEU A 170 1.33 6.04 5.66
CA LEU A 170 1.64 5.34 4.43
C LEU A 170 3.03 4.69 4.49
N VAL A 171 4.06 5.43 4.93
CA VAL A 171 5.41 4.87 5.12
C VAL A 171 5.41 3.78 6.19
N ALA A 172 4.64 3.92 7.27
CA ALA A 172 4.51 2.86 8.28
C ALA A 172 3.97 1.55 7.68
N VAL A 173 3.09 1.59 6.67
CA VAL A 173 2.67 0.38 5.94
C VAL A 173 3.86 -0.29 5.26
N GLN A 174 4.78 0.47 4.66
CA GLN A 174 6.00 -0.11 4.08
C GLN A 174 6.90 -0.74 5.15
N GLU A 175 7.04 -0.10 6.32
CA GLU A 175 7.81 -0.65 7.45
C GLU A 175 7.29 -2.01 7.92
N MET A 176 5.97 -2.22 7.94
CA MET A 176 5.36 -3.49 8.35
C MET A 176 5.85 -4.70 7.54
N PHE A 177 6.29 -4.50 6.30
CA PHE A 177 6.76 -5.57 5.41
C PHE A 177 8.28 -5.73 5.39
N LYS A 178 9.06 -4.83 6.01
CA LYS A 178 10.53 -4.88 5.96
C LYS A 178 11.09 -6.19 6.49
N ASP A 179 10.61 -6.63 7.65
CA ASP A 179 11.07 -7.86 8.30
C ASP A 179 10.69 -9.13 7.53
N TRP A 180 9.73 -9.04 6.62
CA TRP A 180 9.28 -10.18 5.82
C TRP A 180 10.13 -10.40 4.57
N VAL A 181 10.76 -9.34 4.05
CA VAL A 181 11.55 -9.40 2.82
C VAL A 181 13.06 -9.51 3.06
N VAL A 182 13.49 -9.60 4.31
CA VAL A 182 14.92 -9.70 4.68
C VAL A 182 15.61 -10.85 3.97
N LEU A 183 14.92 -11.99 3.79
CA LEU A 183 15.44 -13.16 3.07
C LEU A 183 15.88 -12.85 1.64
N GLY A 184 15.22 -11.90 0.96
CA GLY A 184 15.58 -11.50 -0.40
C GLY A 184 16.85 -10.66 -0.51
N SER A 185 17.45 -10.26 0.61
CA SER A 185 18.66 -9.42 0.65
C SER A 185 19.92 -10.21 1.03
N ILE A 186 19.81 -11.53 1.23
CA ILE A 186 20.86 -12.38 1.77
C ILE A 186 21.09 -13.55 0.82
N ASP A 187 22.34 -14.00 0.70
CA ASP A 187 22.67 -15.27 0.05
C ASP A 187 22.26 -16.44 0.97
N LEU A 188 21.16 -17.11 0.60
CA LEU A 188 20.58 -18.18 1.40
C LEU A 188 21.48 -19.42 1.46
N ASP A 189 22.17 -19.76 0.36
CA ASP A 189 23.03 -20.94 0.31
C ASP A 189 24.26 -20.76 1.22
N ALA A 190 24.90 -19.59 1.14
CA ALA A 190 26.02 -19.27 2.01
C ALA A 190 25.62 -19.21 3.50
N LEU A 191 24.40 -18.70 3.79
CA LEU A 191 23.88 -18.64 5.16
C LEU A 191 23.65 -20.04 5.72
N VAL A 192 23.05 -20.91 4.92
CA VAL A 192 22.72 -22.29 5.30
C VAL A 192 23.99 -23.11 5.55
N ASP A 193 24.98 -23.01 4.67
CA ASP A 193 26.25 -23.75 4.83
C ASP A 193 27.05 -23.34 6.06
N LYS A 194 26.94 -22.09 6.46
CA LYS A 194 27.66 -21.56 7.63
C LYS A 194 27.03 -21.98 8.97
N HIS A 195 25.72 -22.21 9.02
CA HIS A 195 24.99 -22.33 10.29
C HIS A 195 24.30 -23.68 10.51
N LEU A 196 24.26 -24.58 9.52
CA LEU A 196 23.64 -25.89 9.67
C LEU A 196 24.68 -26.99 9.76
N HIS A 197 24.75 -27.66 10.92
CA HIS A 197 25.71 -28.73 11.16
C HIS A 197 25.05 -29.98 11.75
N ASP A 198 24.06 -29.80 12.62
CA ASP A 198 23.37 -30.89 13.32
C ASP A 198 21.91 -31.02 12.90
N VAL A 199 21.37 -32.24 12.98
CA VAL A 199 20.00 -32.58 12.56
C VAL A 199 18.97 -31.61 13.18
N ALA A 200 19.19 -31.23 14.44
CA ALA A 200 18.35 -30.30 15.18
C ALA A 200 18.27 -28.90 14.54
N ASP A 201 19.34 -28.46 13.85
CA ASP A 201 19.37 -27.16 13.17
C ASP A 201 18.39 -27.16 12.00
N TRP A 202 18.42 -28.20 11.15
CA TRP A 202 17.45 -28.35 10.06
C TRP A 202 16.02 -28.48 10.59
N GLU A 203 15.79 -29.31 11.61
CA GLU A 203 14.45 -29.48 12.21
C GLU A 203 13.88 -28.16 12.74
N ARG A 204 14.69 -27.40 13.48
CA ARG A 204 14.29 -26.10 14.03
C ARG A 204 13.96 -25.12 12.91
N ASN A 205 14.79 -25.05 11.87
CA ASN A 205 14.59 -24.15 10.74
C ASN A 205 13.36 -24.53 9.91
N PHE A 206 13.13 -25.82 9.61
CA PHE A 206 11.90 -26.25 8.94
C PHE A 206 10.64 -25.95 9.76
N ARG A 207 10.68 -26.15 11.08
CA ARG A 207 9.56 -25.82 11.98
C ARG A 207 9.31 -24.31 12.00
N ALA A 208 10.36 -23.50 12.10
CA ALA A 208 10.27 -22.04 12.08
C ALA A 208 9.72 -21.54 10.74
N LEU A 209 10.16 -22.12 9.62
CA LEU A 209 9.70 -21.76 8.28
C LEU A 209 8.22 -22.10 8.08
N LYS A 210 7.77 -23.28 8.52
CA LYS A 210 6.34 -23.65 8.53
C LYS A 210 5.49 -22.71 9.40
N ALA A 211 6.02 -22.23 10.52
CA ALA A 211 5.34 -21.22 11.33
C ALA A 211 5.28 -19.88 10.59
N ARG A 212 6.40 -19.43 10.00
CA ARG A 212 6.49 -18.17 9.26
C ARG A 212 5.58 -18.15 8.02
N GLY A 213 5.45 -19.27 7.30
CA GLY A 213 4.50 -19.41 6.18
C GLY A 213 3.05 -19.23 6.62
N ARG A 214 2.64 -19.87 7.73
CA ARG A 214 1.29 -19.68 8.29
C ARG A 214 1.02 -18.25 8.75
N ASP A 215 2.04 -17.54 9.22
CA ASP A 215 1.90 -16.13 9.59
C ASP A 215 1.88 -15.21 8.34
N ALA A 216 2.60 -15.57 7.27
CA ALA A 216 2.57 -14.86 6.00
C ALA A 216 1.18 -14.91 5.34
N GLU A 217 0.45 -16.01 5.48
CA GLU A 217 -0.93 -16.13 4.99
C GLU A 217 -1.87 -15.07 5.58
N LYS A 218 -1.64 -14.70 6.85
CA LYS A 218 -2.45 -13.70 7.59
C LYS A 218 -2.16 -12.26 7.16
N LEU A 219 -1.12 -12.02 6.34
CA LEU A 219 -0.79 -10.68 5.88
C LEU A 219 -1.95 -10.11 5.05
N PRO A 220 -2.31 -8.83 5.26
CA PRO A 220 -3.37 -8.18 4.51
C PRO A 220 -3.01 -8.14 3.02
N LEU A 221 -4.01 -8.23 2.15
CA LEU A 221 -3.86 -8.09 0.68
C LEU A 221 -4.04 -6.64 0.21
N SER A 222 -4.67 -5.81 1.04
CA SER A 222 -4.87 -4.39 0.80
C SER A 222 -4.90 -3.64 2.13
N VAL A 223 -4.26 -2.49 2.18
CA VAL A 223 -4.25 -1.58 3.34
C VAL A 223 -4.74 -0.22 2.90
N LYS A 224 -5.81 0.27 3.53
CA LYS A 224 -6.38 1.59 3.24
C LYS A 224 -5.87 2.63 4.23
N VAL A 225 -5.31 3.71 3.70
CA VAL A 225 -4.85 4.89 4.43
C VAL A 225 -5.59 6.10 3.85
N ASP A 226 -6.76 6.40 4.40
CA ASP A 226 -7.69 7.44 3.96
C ASP A 226 -8.01 7.32 2.45
N CYS A 227 -7.64 8.32 1.65
CA CYS A 227 -7.81 8.32 0.19
C CYS A 227 -6.77 7.47 -0.57
N ILE A 228 -5.82 6.80 0.11
CA ILE A 228 -4.81 5.96 -0.53
C ILE A 228 -5.10 4.49 -0.21
N THR A 229 -5.18 3.66 -1.24
CA THR A 229 -5.32 2.20 -1.10
C THR A 229 -4.05 1.52 -1.60
N VAL A 230 -3.35 0.83 -0.69
CA VAL A 230 -2.11 0.11 -0.96
C VAL A 230 -2.41 -1.37 -1.16
N SER A 231 -2.25 -1.86 -2.38
CA SER A 231 -2.23 -3.28 -2.69
C SER A 231 -0.91 -3.89 -2.23
N THR A 232 -0.98 -4.90 -1.37
CA THR A 232 0.17 -5.63 -0.82
C THR A 232 0.30 -7.03 -1.43
N VAL A 233 -0.54 -7.34 -2.43
CA VAL A 233 -0.47 -8.61 -3.18
C VAL A 233 0.92 -8.87 -3.77
N PRO A 234 1.60 -7.91 -4.43
CA PRO A 234 2.90 -8.19 -5.05
C PRO A 234 3.97 -8.52 -4.01
N VAL A 235 4.05 -7.76 -2.91
CA VAL A 235 5.01 -8.04 -1.83
C VAL A 235 4.69 -9.35 -1.13
N LYS A 236 3.42 -9.70 -0.93
CA LYS A 236 3.03 -10.99 -0.36
C LYS A 236 3.53 -12.16 -1.22
N SER A 237 3.31 -12.09 -2.54
CA SER A 237 3.84 -13.10 -3.47
C SER A 237 5.36 -13.23 -3.34
N THR A 238 6.08 -12.11 -3.25
CA THR A 238 7.54 -12.15 -3.06
C THR A 238 7.96 -12.76 -1.72
N ILE A 239 7.18 -12.57 -0.66
CA ILE A 239 7.43 -13.21 0.64
C ILE A 239 7.24 -14.72 0.53
N ASP A 240 6.19 -15.17 -0.14
CA ASP A 240 5.93 -16.60 -0.37
C ASP A 240 7.08 -17.23 -1.19
N ASP A 241 7.55 -16.53 -2.23
CA ASP A 241 8.71 -16.95 -3.04
C ASP A 241 9.98 -17.05 -2.18
N HIS A 242 10.26 -16.07 -1.32
CA HIS A 242 11.44 -16.13 -0.43
C HIS A 242 11.36 -17.27 0.59
N ILE A 243 10.16 -17.56 1.13
CA ILE A 243 9.94 -18.69 2.03
C ILE A 243 10.22 -20.00 1.30
N GLN A 244 9.75 -20.13 0.05
CA GLN A 244 10.01 -21.31 -0.76
C GLN A 244 11.50 -21.45 -1.09
N GLN A 245 12.18 -20.37 -1.47
CA GLN A 245 13.62 -20.38 -1.76
C GLN A 245 14.44 -20.84 -0.54
N LEU A 246 14.10 -20.38 0.66
CA LEU A 246 14.76 -20.85 1.88
C LEU A 246 14.45 -22.32 2.15
N PHE A 247 13.22 -22.79 1.92
CA PHE A 247 12.89 -24.20 2.03
C PHE A 247 13.77 -25.07 1.10
N ASP A 248 13.91 -24.65 -0.16
CA ASP A 248 14.68 -25.35 -1.17
C ASP A 248 16.19 -25.34 -0.85
N ALA A 249 16.72 -24.23 -0.32
CA ALA A 249 18.11 -24.13 0.15
C ALA A 249 18.37 -25.07 1.34
N LEU A 250 17.46 -25.13 2.33
CA LEU A 250 17.55 -26.06 3.45
C LEU A 250 17.54 -27.52 2.98
N MET A 251 16.65 -27.86 2.05
CA MET A 251 16.55 -29.20 1.46
C MET A 251 17.81 -29.57 0.68
N SER A 252 18.32 -28.66 -0.13
CA SER A 252 19.52 -28.88 -0.95
C SER A 252 20.75 -29.06 -0.09
N SER A 253 20.90 -28.25 0.96
CA SER A 253 21.97 -28.39 1.95
C SER A 253 21.89 -29.72 2.72
N LEU A 254 20.70 -30.13 3.17
CA LEU A 254 20.52 -31.42 3.85
C LEU A 254 20.92 -32.59 2.95
N ARG A 255 20.48 -32.58 1.68
CA ARG A 255 20.87 -33.59 0.68
C ARG A 255 22.37 -33.61 0.47
N ARG A 256 22.99 -32.44 0.24
CA ARG A 256 24.44 -32.32 0.07
C ARG A 256 25.20 -32.86 1.28
N SER A 257 24.75 -32.55 2.49
CA SER A 257 25.36 -33.03 3.73
C SER A 257 25.31 -34.55 3.85
N ILE A 258 24.15 -35.16 3.57
CA ILE A 258 23.98 -36.63 3.56
C ILE A 258 24.89 -37.26 2.50
N THR A 259 24.90 -36.71 1.28
CA THR A 259 25.72 -37.25 0.19
C THR A 259 27.21 -37.20 0.51
N GLN A 260 27.70 -36.11 1.12
CA GLN A 260 29.10 -35.98 1.55
C GLN A 260 29.46 -36.99 2.66
N GLU A 261 28.58 -37.18 3.65
CA GLU A 261 28.79 -38.16 4.72
C GLU A 261 28.81 -39.59 4.16
N VAL A 262 27.86 -39.93 3.29
CA VAL A 262 27.80 -41.25 2.63
C VAL A 262 29.03 -41.49 1.74
N GLN A 263 29.46 -40.50 0.96
CA GLN A 263 30.68 -40.62 0.14
C GLN A 263 31.93 -40.85 1.00
N THR A 264 32.02 -40.20 2.16
CA THR A 264 33.13 -40.40 3.10
C THR A 264 33.14 -41.83 3.64
N ILE A 265 31.98 -42.36 4.02
CA ILE A 265 31.81 -43.74 4.49
C ILE A 265 32.14 -44.74 3.37
N ASP A 266 31.64 -44.51 2.16
CA ASP A 266 31.85 -45.38 1.01
C ASP A 266 33.34 -45.43 0.59
N THR A 267 34.02 -44.28 0.62
CA THR A 267 35.47 -44.20 0.37
C THR A 267 36.26 -44.97 1.42
N PHE A 268 35.89 -44.85 2.70
CA PHE A 268 36.51 -45.62 3.80
C PHE A 268 36.27 -47.13 3.63
N LEU A 269 35.04 -47.55 3.33
CA LEU A 269 34.70 -48.97 3.13
C LEU A 269 35.41 -49.56 1.91
N THR A 270 35.46 -48.83 0.80
CA THR A 270 36.11 -49.27 -0.43
C THR A 270 37.61 -49.41 -0.22
N SER A 271 38.26 -48.38 0.35
CA SER A 271 39.69 -48.43 0.68
C SER A 271 40.02 -49.53 1.69
N GLY A 272 39.18 -49.71 2.71
CA GLY A 272 39.32 -50.77 3.69
C GLY A 272 39.16 -52.17 3.09
N MET A 273 38.20 -52.35 2.19
CA MET A 273 37.95 -53.63 1.51
C MET A 273 39.08 -53.98 0.53
N GLU A 274 39.59 -53.01 -0.22
CA GLU A 274 40.77 -53.17 -1.06
C GLU A 274 42.00 -53.56 -0.23
N ALA A 275 42.28 -52.85 0.87
CA ALA A 275 43.40 -53.16 1.75
C ALA A 275 43.29 -54.57 2.37
N LEU A 276 42.12 -54.97 2.86
CA LEU A 276 41.90 -56.27 3.51
C LEU A 276 41.82 -57.45 2.53
N SER A 277 41.54 -57.20 1.25
CA SER A 277 41.46 -58.25 0.22
C SER A 277 42.82 -58.63 -0.38
N THR A 278 43.85 -57.79 -0.19
CA THR A 278 45.22 -58.12 -0.60
C THR A 278 45.79 -59.27 0.24
N ARG A 279 46.38 -60.26 -0.44
CA ARG A 279 47.08 -61.39 0.20
C ARG A 279 48.58 -61.09 0.17
N PRO A 280 49.18 -60.64 1.29
CA PRO A 280 50.60 -60.33 1.31
C PRO A 280 51.43 -61.61 1.17
N GLN A 281 52.45 -61.58 0.31
CA GLN A 281 53.36 -62.70 0.03
C GLN A 281 54.79 -62.45 0.55
N THR A 282 55.13 -61.19 0.84
CA THR A 282 56.46 -60.79 1.34
C THR A 282 56.40 -60.22 2.76
N VAL A 283 57.53 -60.22 3.47
CA VAL A 283 57.63 -59.69 4.84
C VAL A 283 57.32 -58.18 4.89
N GLU A 284 57.69 -57.44 3.84
CA GLU A 284 57.40 -56.02 3.68
C GLU A 284 55.92 -55.76 3.43
N GLU A 285 55.26 -56.55 2.57
CA GLU A 285 53.81 -56.47 2.34
C GLU A 285 52.99 -56.82 3.59
N ILE A 286 53.46 -57.75 4.43
CA ILE A 286 52.85 -58.04 5.73
C ILE A 286 52.94 -56.83 6.67
N GLY A 287 54.07 -56.11 6.65
CA GLY A 287 54.25 -54.88 7.42
C GLY A 287 53.29 -53.77 6.99
N GLU A 288 53.16 -53.52 5.68
CA GLU A 288 52.25 -52.51 5.13
C GLU A 288 50.77 -52.84 5.40
N ALA A 289 50.37 -54.11 5.28
CA ALA A 289 49.02 -54.56 5.59
C ALA A 289 48.67 -54.33 7.07
N ASN A 290 49.61 -54.59 7.99
CA ASN A 290 49.42 -54.32 9.42
C ASN A 290 49.32 -52.84 9.75
N LEU A 291 50.09 -51.97 9.07
CA LEU A 291 49.98 -50.52 9.22
C LEU A 291 48.59 -50.02 8.77
N LYS A 292 48.15 -50.40 7.58
CA LYS A 292 46.80 -50.06 7.07
C LYS A 292 45.68 -50.61 7.97
N HIS A 293 45.83 -51.83 8.49
CA HIS A 293 44.87 -52.40 9.43
C HIS A 293 44.77 -51.58 10.72
N THR A 294 45.91 -51.12 11.24
CA THR A 294 45.96 -50.28 12.45
C THR A 294 45.30 -48.92 12.19
N GLU A 295 45.55 -48.31 11.03
CA GLU A 295 44.92 -47.06 10.60
C GLU A 295 43.40 -47.20 10.46
N LEU A 296 42.91 -48.24 9.78
CA LEU A 296 41.48 -48.54 9.66
C LEU A 296 40.83 -48.79 11.02
N THR A 297 41.52 -49.48 11.92
CA THR A 297 41.05 -49.73 13.29
C THR A 297 40.94 -48.42 14.09
N SER A 298 41.84 -47.47 13.84
CA SER A 298 41.82 -46.15 14.49
C SER A 298 40.71 -45.22 13.95
N GLN A 299 40.37 -45.32 12.67
CA GLN A 299 39.35 -44.50 12.01
C GLN A 299 37.93 -45.06 12.17
N LYS A 300 37.77 -46.39 12.30
CA LYS A 300 36.47 -47.08 12.47
C LYS A 300 35.55 -46.47 13.54
N PRO A 301 36.02 -46.05 14.73
CA PRO A 301 35.17 -45.44 15.75
C PRO A 301 34.57 -44.09 15.34
N GLN A 302 35.15 -43.40 14.34
CA GLN A 302 34.66 -42.13 13.82
C GLN A 302 33.63 -42.33 12.70
N ILE A 303 33.68 -43.46 11.99
CA ILE A 303 32.79 -43.80 10.88
C ILE A 303 31.39 -44.21 11.37
N GLN A 304 31.30 -44.92 12.49
CA GLN A 304 30.02 -45.36 13.06
C GLN A 304 29.09 -44.17 13.43
N PRO A 305 29.55 -43.14 14.18
CA PRO A 305 28.75 -41.94 14.42
C PRO A 305 28.37 -41.17 13.16
N LEU A 306 29.25 -41.13 12.15
CA LEU A 306 28.95 -40.49 10.86
C LEU A 306 27.80 -41.19 10.13
N PHE A 307 27.76 -42.53 10.18
CA PHE A 307 26.65 -43.30 9.62
C PHE A 307 25.32 -43.02 10.34
N GLU A 308 25.33 -43.02 11.69
CA GLU A 308 24.15 -42.71 12.50
C GLU A 308 23.64 -41.27 12.25
N LYS A 309 24.56 -40.32 12.08
CA LYS A 309 24.25 -38.92 11.72
C LYS A 309 23.62 -38.83 10.34
N ALA A 310 24.19 -39.50 9.34
CA ALA A 310 23.66 -39.55 7.98
C ALA A 310 22.27 -40.21 7.93
N GLU A 311 22.06 -41.30 8.66
CA GLU A 311 20.76 -41.97 8.77
C GLU A 311 19.70 -41.06 9.42
N SER A 312 20.06 -40.37 10.50
CA SER A 312 19.17 -39.41 11.17
C SER A 312 18.79 -38.25 10.25
N LYS A 313 19.74 -37.69 9.49
CA LYS A 313 19.47 -36.67 8.46
C LYS A 313 18.57 -37.20 7.35
N ASN A 314 18.80 -38.42 6.88
CA ASN A 314 18.00 -39.05 5.83
C ASN A 314 16.56 -39.33 6.30
N LYS A 315 16.38 -39.68 7.58
CA LYS A 315 15.05 -39.78 8.19
C LYS A 315 14.32 -38.45 8.18
N LEU A 316 15.01 -37.35 8.48
CA LEU A 316 14.44 -36.00 8.39
C LEU A 316 14.07 -35.63 6.95
N LEU A 317 14.92 -35.96 5.96
CA LEU A 317 14.66 -35.69 4.55
C LEU A 317 13.40 -36.38 4.01
N ARG A 318 13.04 -37.55 4.57
CA ARG A 318 11.86 -38.33 4.18
C ARG A 318 10.55 -37.86 4.82
N ASN A 319 10.61 -37.00 5.85
CA ASN A 319 9.48 -36.51 6.63
C ASN A 319 9.09 -35.07 6.26
#